data_AF-X1U2B3-F1
#
_entry.id   AF-X1U2B3-F1
#
_cell.length_a   1.000
_cell.length_b   1.000
_cell.length_c   1.000
_cell.angle_alpha   90.00
_cell.angle_beta   90.00
_cell.angle_gamma   90.00
#
_symmetry.space_group_name_H-M   'P 1'
#
loop_
_entity.id
_entity.type
_entity.pdbx_description
1 polymer ?
#
loop_
_entity_poly.entity_id
_entity_poly.type
_entity_poly.pdbx_seq_one_letter_code
_entity_poly.pdbx_strand_id
1 'polypeptide(L)'
;LCTWPKGGQPTLPFVYSNEVWTGIEYQVASHLMMKGLVEEGLDIVRACRDRYDGRIRNPFDEYECGHWYARALASYGLLQGLTGIRYDAVDKILFIDSRIGDDFTSFLSTETGFGNVGLDNGKPFVDVKMGKIDIEEVIVGE
;
A
#
# COMPACT_ATOMS: atom_id res chain seq x y z
N LEU A 1 17.85 7.23 0.20
CA LEU A 1 18.39 5.94 0.69
C LEU A 1 18.98 6.09 2.08
N CYS A 2 19.78 7.15 2.29
CA CYS A 2 20.27 7.53 3.60
C CYS A 2 19.96 9.01 3.86
N THR A 3 19.85 9.39 5.12
CA THR A 3 19.79 10.81 5.52
C THR A 3 20.80 11.07 6.64
N TRP A 4 21.34 12.28 6.66
CA TRP A 4 22.26 12.76 7.69
C TRP A 4 21.63 13.97 8.40
N PRO A 5 20.55 13.76 9.17
CA PRO A 5 19.77 14.86 9.75
C PRO A 5 20.55 15.68 10.77
N LYS A 6 21.64 15.13 11.31
CA LYS A 6 22.56 15.80 12.24
C LYS A 6 23.91 16.16 11.59
N GLY A 7 23.97 16.17 10.26
CA GLY A 7 25.22 16.27 9.50
C GLY A 7 26.06 14.99 9.54
N GLY A 8 27.33 15.09 9.12
CA GLY A 8 28.26 13.96 9.12
C GLY A 8 28.19 13.05 7.88
N GLN A 9 27.67 13.56 6.77
CA GLN A 9 27.75 12.85 5.50
C GLN A 9 29.23 12.62 5.11
N PRO A 10 29.65 11.37 4.82
CA PRO A 10 31.01 11.10 4.36
C PRO A 10 31.33 11.89 3.08
N THR A 11 32.59 12.31 2.93
CA THR A 11 33.04 13.02 1.70
C THR A 11 32.86 12.17 0.44
N LEU A 12 32.92 10.84 0.59
CA LEU A 12 32.64 9.87 -0.46
C LEU A 12 31.50 8.95 -0.01
N PRO A 13 30.23 9.37 -0.12
CA PRO A 13 29.10 8.56 0.29
C PRO A 13 28.83 7.45 -0.73
N PHE A 14 28.08 6.43 -0.32
CA PHE A 14 27.59 5.38 -1.23
C PHE A 14 26.90 6.00 -2.45
N VAL A 15 27.19 5.46 -3.64
CA VAL A 15 26.50 5.82 -4.89
C VAL A 15 25.01 5.51 -4.67
N TYR A 16 24.11 6.46 -4.92
CA TYR A 16 22.67 6.41 -4.59
C TYR A 16 22.24 6.86 -3.19
N SER A 17 23.18 7.28 -2.32
CA SER A 17 22.84 7.79 -0.98
C SER A 17 21.74 8.87 -0.98
N ASN A 18 21.79 9.77 -1.96
CA ASN A 18 20.86 10.90 -2.13
C ASN A 18 19.62 10.56 -2.96
N GLU A 19 19.47 9.32 -3.45
CA GLU A 19 18.29 8.94 -4.23
C GLU A 19 17.09 8.68 -3.33
N VAL A 20 15.91 8.95 -3.88
CA VAL A 20 14.62 8.71 -3.24
C VAL A 20 13.89 7.67 -4.09
N TRP A 21 13.56 6.54 -3.48
CA TRP A 21 12.97 5.39 -4.17
C TRP A 21 11.54 5.20 -3.71
N THR A 22 10.59 5.72 -4.50
CA THR A 22 9.16 5.74 -4.18
C THR A 22 8.61 4.34 -3.89
N GLY A 23 9.12 3.31 -4.57
CA GLY A 23 8.71 1.94 -4.29
C GLY A 23 9.06 1.45 -2.88
N ILE A 24 10.24 1.82 -2.37
CA ILE A 24 10.61 1.51 -0.97
C ILE A 24 9.78 2.33 0.01
N GLU A 25 9.52 3.60 -0.29
CA GLU A 25 8.67 4.45 0.56
C GLU A 25 7.25 3.87 0.70
N TYR A 26 6.63 3.39 -0.39
CA TYR A 26 5.34 2.72 -0.31
C TYR A 26 5.39 1.39 0.47
N GLN A 27 6.49 0.64 0.36
CA GLN A 27 6.68 -0.57 1.18
C GLN A 27 6.78 -0.21 2.67
N VAL A 28 7.54 0.82 3.03
CA VAL A 28 7.64 1.29 4.43
C VAL A 28 6.27 1.79 4.91
N ALA A 29 5.57 2.59 4.11
CA ALA A 29 4.25 3.11 4.44
C ALA A 29 3.23 1.99 4.68
N SER A 30 3.14 1.01 3.78
CA SER A 30 2.22 -0.12 3.95
C SER A 30 2.57 -0.96 5.19
N HIS A 31 3.85 -1.16 5.48
CA HIS A 31 4.28 -1.87 6.68
C HIS A 31 3.94 -1.10 7.98
N LEU A 32 4.13 0.23 7.99
CA LEU A 32 3.73 1.07 9.12
C LEU A 32 2.22 0.95 9.38
N MET A 33 1.41 1.02 8.32
CA MET A 33 -0.05 0.86 8.42
C MET A 33 -0.43 -0.52 8.97
N MET A 34 0.22 -1.60 8.51
CA MET A 34 0.05 -2.96 9.07
C MET A 34 0.45 -3.07 10.56
N LYS A 35 1.24 -2.13 11.08
CA LYS A 35 1.63 -2.06 12.49
C LYS A 35 0.82 -1.03 13.28
N GLY A 36 -0.24 -0.48 12.70
CA GLY A 36 -1.11 0.52 13.34
C GLY A 36 -0.54 1.94 13.33
N LEU A 37 0.60 2.17 12.68
CA LEU A 37 1.23 3.50 12.50
C LEU A 37 0.68 4.16 11.22
N VAL A 38 -0.64 4.35 11.19
CA VAL A 38 -1.36 4.80 9.98
C VAL A 38 -0.97 6.22 9.59
N GLU A 39 -0.90 7.15 10.55
CA GLU A 39 -0.58 8.55 10.25
C GLU A 39 0.85 8.70 9.73
N GLU A 40 1.82 7.98 10.31
CA GLU A 40 3.21 7.98 9.83
C GLU A 40 3.31 7.39 8.42
N GLY A 41 2.54 6.33 8.13
CA GLY A 41 2.43 5.78 6.79
C GLY A 41 1.84 6.78 5.80
N LEU A 42 0.77 7.49 6.20
CA LEU A 42 0.11 8.51 5.38
C LEU A 42 1.03 9.72 5.13
N ASP A 43 1.85 10.12 6.10
CA ASP A 43 2.84 11.19 5.91
C ASP A 43 3.86 10.85 4.84
N ILE A 44 4.33 9.60 4.79
CA ILE A 44 5.20 9.11 3.71
C ILE A 44 4.47 9.16 2.37
N VAL A 45 3.22 8.68 2.31
CA VAL A 45 2.41 8.71 1.07
C VAL A 45 2.20 10.14 0.58
N ARG A 46 1.86 11.08 1.47
CA ARG A 46 1.70 12.51 1.15
C ARG A 46 2.99 13.07 0.57
N ALA A 47 4.12 12.84 1.24
CA ALA A 47 5.44 13.28 0.75
C ALA A 47 5.79 12.69 -0.63
N CYS A 48 5.45 11.42 -0.88
CA CYS A 48 5.58 10.81 -2.20
C CYS A 48 4.71 11.53 -3.23
N ARG A 49 3.42 11.73 -2.95
CA ARG A 49 2.48 12.35 -3.90
C ARG A 49 2.81 13.82 -4.18
N ASP A 50 3.29 14.57 -3.19
CA ASP A 50 3.70 15.97 -3.35
C ASP A 50 4.89 16.11 -4.32
N ARG A 51 5.77 15.11 -4.40
CA ARG A 51 6.88 15.13 -5.37
C ARG A 51 6.44 14.93 -6.82
N TYR A 52 5.26 14.34 -7.02
CA TYR A 52 4.65 14.01 -8.31
C TYR A 52 3.25 14.66 -8.44
N ASP A 53 3.17 15.94 -8.08
CA ASP A 53 1.93 16.73 -8.05
C ASP A 53 1.39 17.15 -9.42
N GLY A 54 2.12 16.87 -10.51
CA GLY A 54 1.77 17.27 -11.87
C GLY A 54 2.20 18.69 -12.25
N ARG A 55 2.70 19.49 -11.31
CA ARG A 55 3.28 20.82 -11.57
C ARG A 55 4.77 20.71 -11.87
N ILE A 56 5.48 19.90 -11.09
CA ILE A 56 6.94 19.71 -11.22
C ILE A 56 7.27 18.38 -11.89
N ARG A 57 6.55 17.30 -11.53
CA ARG A 57 6.76 15.96 -12.10
C ARG A 57 5.42 15.33 -12.47
N ASN A 58 5.46 14.43 -13.46
CA ASN A 58 4.28 13.71 -13.91
C ASN A 58 3.70 12.83 -12.77
N PRO A 59 2.39 12.90 -12.47
CA PRO A 59 1.76 12.14 -11.37
C PRO A 59 1.77 10.63 -11.52
N PHE A 60 2.06 10.14 -12.72
CA PHE A 60 2.03 8.73 -13.11
C PHE A 60 3.41 8.20 -13.50
N ASP A 61 4.47 8.92 -13.14
CA ASP A 61 5.85 8.59 -13.50
C ASP A 61 6.77 8.75 -12.28
N GLU A 62 6.56 7.88 -11.29
CA GLU A 62 7.40 7.83 -10.09
C GLU A 62 8.79 7.27 -10.43
N TYR A 63 9.65 8.17 -10.94
CA TYR A 63 11.01 7.87 -11.36
C TYR A 63 11.86 7.26 -10.25
N GLU A 64 12.53 6.15 -10.57
CA GLU A 64 13.51 5.50 -9.70
C GLU A 64 14.74 5.04 -10.51
N CYS A 65 14.69 3.86 -11.13
CA CYS A 65 15.74 3.37 -12.04
C CYS A 65 15.36 3.66 -13.51
N GLY A 66 14.91 4.89 -13.77
CA GLY A 66 14.28 5.27 -15.04
C GLY A 66 12.78 5.53 -14.92
N HIS A 67 12.21 5.95 -16.05
CA HIS A 67 10.77 6.06 -16.24
C HIS A 67 10.13 4.67 -16.31
N TRP A 68 8.85 4.56 -15.94
CA TRP A 68 8.08 3.30 -16.02
C TRP A 68 8.65 2.15 -15.19
N TYR A 69 9.44 2.46 -14.16
CA TYR A 69 10.00 1.45 -13.28
C TYR A 69 8.93 0.90 -12.32
N ALA A 70 8.74 -0.42 -12.32
CA ALA A 70 7.59 -1.06 -11.68
C ALA A 70 7.56 -0.95 -10.15
N ARG A 71 8.66 -0.54 -9.48
CA ARG A 71 8.74 -0.60 -8.01
C ARG A 71 7.71 0.29 -7.31
N ALA A 72 7.28 1.40 -7.93
CA ALA A 72 6.21 2.24 -7.39
C ALA A 72 4.86 1.51 -7.27
N LEU A 73 4.67 0.39 -7.98
CA LEU A 73 3.50 -0.48 -7.82
C LEU A 73 3.44 -1.16 -6.43
N ALA A 74 4.49 -1.06 -5.62
CA ALA A 74 4.43 -1.40 -4.19
C ALA A 74 3.34 -0.62 -3.44
N SER A 75 2.87 0.51 -3.98
CA SER A 75 1.68 1.23 -3.52
C SER A 75 0.42 0.36 -3.44
N TYR A 76 0.32 -0.73 -4.21
CA TYR A 76 -0.79 -1.69 -4.09
C TYR A 76 -0.90 -2.29 -2.67
N GLY A 77 0.24 -2.44 -1.98
CA GLY A 77 0.28 -2.91 -0.60
C GLY A 77 -0.40 -1.98 0.42
N LEU A 78 -0.64 -0.70 0.06
CA LEU A 78 -1.37 0.23 0.91
C LEU A 78 -2.82 -0.22 1.13
N LEU A 79 -3.44 -0.90 0.16
CA LEU A 79 -4.79 -1.44 0.29
C LEU A 79 -4.85 -2.41 1.47
N GLN A 80 -3.96 -3.41 1.50
CA GLN A 80 -3.86 -4.36 2.61
C GLN A 80 -3.41 -3.66 3.90
N GLY A 81 -2.46 -2.73 3.83
CA GLY A 81 -1.96 -2.03 5.02
C GLY A 81 -3.03 -1.22 5.74
N LEU A 82 -3.93 -0.56 5.02
CA LEU A 82 -5.02 0.24 5.59
C LEU A 82 -6.22 -0.60 6.02
N THR A 83 -6.55 -1.65 5.26
CA THR A 83 -7.83 -2.37 5.42
C THR A 83 -7.69 -3.75 6.07
N GLY A 84 -6.46 -4.26 6.16
CA GLY A 84 -6.18 -5.64 6.57
C GLY A 84 -6.72 -6.70 5.61
N ILE A 85 -7.28 -6.32 4.45
CA ILE A 85 -7.87 -7.26 3.52
C ILE A 85 -6.81 -8.22 2.98
N ARG A 86 -7.01 -9.50 3.27
CA ARG A 86 -6.20 -10.60 2.75
C ARG A 86 -7.09 -11.81 2.51
N TYR A 87 -6.96 -12.42 1.35
CA TYR A 87 -7.63 -13.68 1.04
C TYR A 87 -6.64 -14.83 1.13
N ASP A 88 -6.97 -15.84 1.92
CA ASP A 88 -6.27 -17.12 1.95
C ASP A 88 -6.97 -18.09 1.01
N ALA A 89 -6.33 -18.44 -0.10
CA ALA A 89 -6.92 -19.32 -1.10
C ALA A 89 -6.90 -20.81 -0.70
N VAL A 90 -6.08 -21.19 0.29
CA VAL A 90 -5.99 -22.58 0.77
C VAL A 90 -7.16 -22.87 1.69
N ASP A 91 -7.32 -22.01 2.71
CA ASP A 91 -8.38 -22.15 3.71
C ASP A 91 -9.69 -21.47 3.28
N LYS A 92 -9.65 -20.70 2.17
CA LYS A 92 -10.79 -19.96 1.61
C LYS A 92 -11.38 -18.93 2.57
N ILE A 93 -10.51 -18.31 3.36
CA ILE A 93 -10.88 -17.33 4.37
C ILE A 93 -10.52 -15.92 3.87
N LEU A 94 -11.48 -15.00 3.95
CA LEU A 94 -11.25 -13.57 3.77
C LEU A 94 -11.04 -12.92 5.15
N PHE A 95 -9.88 -12.33 5.36
CA PHE A 95 -9.55 -11.57 6.57
C PHE A 95 -9.76 -10.08 6.32
N ILE A 96 -10.30 -9.39 7.32
CA ILE A 96 -10.43 -7.93 7.36
C ILE A 96 -9.99 -7.44 8.75
N ASP A 97 -8.89 -6.70 8.79
CA ASP A 97 -8.35 -6.07 10.00
C ASP A 97 -8.11 -4.58 9.71
N SER A 98 -9.20 -3.83 9.70
CA SER A 98 -9.22 -2.45 9.25
C SER A 98 -8.52 -1.50 10.23
N ARG A 99 -7.67 -0.64 9.68
CA ARG A 99 -7.01 0.47 10.39
C ARG A 99 -7.66 1.82 10.12
N ILE A 100 -8.71 1.84 9.29
CA ILE A 100 -9.39 3.05 8.83
C ILE A 100 -10.86 3.10 9.24
N GLY A 101 -11.30 2.18 10.11
CA GLY A 101 -12.65 2.10 10.67
C GLY A 101 -13.54 1.07 10.00
N ASP A 102 -14.85 1.18 10.26
CA ASP A 102 -15.84 0.14 9.99
C ASP A 102 -16.68 0.40 8.73
N ASP A 103 -16.31 1.40 7.94
CA ASP A 103 -16.99 1.76 6.69
C ASP A 103 -15.96 2.15 5.62
N PHE A 104 -15.72 1.23 4.69
CA PHE A 104 -14.82 1.45 3.56
C PHE A 104 -15.05 0.43 2.44
N THR A 105 -14.61 0.81 1.24
CA THR A 105 -14.51 -0.10 0.09
C THR A 105 -13.06 -0.20 -0.34
N SER A 106 -12.61 -1.41 -0.62
CA SER A 106 -11.29 -1.75 -1.14
C SER A 106 -11.41 -2.69 -2.32
N PHE A 107 -10.29 -2.94 -2.98
CA PHE A 107 -10.17 -3.80 -4.13
C PHE A 107 -9.45 -5.10 -3.76
N LEU A 108 -9.99 -6.23 -4.20
CA LEU A 108 -9.35 -7.54 -4.08
C LEU A 108 -9.25 -8.16 -5.47
N SER A 109 -8.03 -8.59 -5.83
CA SER A 109 -7.78 -9.42 -7.00
C SER A 109 -7.12 -10.72 -6.57
N THR A 110 -7.66 -11.83 -7.05
CA THR A 110 -7.14 -13.18 -6.85
C THR A 110 -6.79 -13.81 -8.21
N GLU A 111 -6.33 -15.04 -8.21
CA GLU A 111 -6.07 -15.81 -9.45
C GLU A 111 -7.32 -15.93 -10.33
N THR A 112 -8.50 -16.17 -9.73
CA THR A 112 -9.72 -16.57 -10.45
C THR A 112 -10.76 -15.47 -10.59
N GLY A 113 -10.54 -14.29 -10.01
CA GLY A 113 -11.48 -13.19 -10.08
C GLY A 113 -11.03 -11.94 -9.34
N PHE A 114 -11.82 -10.87 -9.49
CA PHE A 114 -11.62 -9.63 -8.76
C PHE A 114 -12.95 -8.97 -8.41
N GLY A 115 -12.92 -8.11 -7.40
CA GLY A 115 -14.11 -7.42 -6.94
C GLY A 115 -13.82 -6.36 -5.89
N ASN A 116 -14.90 -5.75 -5.43
CA ASN A 116 -14.88 -4.83 -4.30
C ASN A 116 -15.17 -5.60 -3.02
N VAL A 117 -14.44 -5.29 -1.96
CA VAL A 117 -14.59 -5.89 -0.64
C VAL A 117 -14.42 -4.81 0.41
N GLY A 118 -15.00 -4.99 1.60
CA GLY A 118 -14.83 -4.03 2.67
C GLY A 118 -15.82 -4.23 3.79
N LEU A 119 -16.02 -3.17 4.56
CA LEU A 119 -17.01 -3.10 5.63
C LEU A 119 -18.06 -2.04 5.29
N ASP A 120 -19.32 -2.37 5.51
CA ASP A 120 -20.45 -1.44 5.52
C ASP A 120 -21.03 -1.43 6.95
N ASN A 121 -20.75 -0.38 7.71
CA ASN A 121 -21.16 -0.24 9.11
C ASN A 121 -20.78 -1.48 9.95
N GLY A 122 -19.54 -1.94 9.80
CA GLY A 122 -18.96 -3.10 10.48
C GLY A 122 -19.35 -4.45 9.90
N LYS A 123 -20.22 -4.49 8.88
CA LYS A 123 -20.60 -5.75 8.21
C LYS A 123 -19.71 -5.98 7.00
N PRO A 124 -19.04 -7.14 6.90
CA PRO A 124 -18.22 -7.43 5.73
C PRO A 124 -19.08 -7.65 4.50
N PHE A 125 -18.61 -7.18 3.34
CA PHE A 125 -19.20 -7.46 2.05
C PHE A 125 -18.16 -7.88 1.02
N VAL A 126 -18.61 -8.65 0.03
CA VAL A 126 -17.85 -9.06 -1.15
C VAL A 126 -18.72 -8.93 -2.38
N ASP A 127 -18.30 -8.09 -3.32
CA ASP A 127 -18.97 -7.79 -4.56
C ASP A 127 -18.06 -8.15 -5.73
N VAL A 128 -18.14 -9.40 -6.16
CA VAL A 128 -17.33 -9.96 -7.26
C VAL A 128 -17.76 -9.32 -8.57
N LYS A 129 -16.82 -8.65 -9.24
CA LYS A 129 -17.05 -7.97 -10.53
C LYS A 129 -16.74 -8.84 -11.73
N MET A 130 -15.78 -9.75 -11.60
CA MET A 130 -15.42 -10.68 -12.66
C MET A 130 -14.83 -11.97 -12.07
N GLY A 131 -15.16 -13.11 -12.69
CA GLY A 131 -14.65 -14.42 -12.30
C GLY A 131 -15.32 -14.98 -11.04
N LYS A 132 -14.57 -15.75 -10.24
CA LYS A 132 -15.02 -16.35 -8.98
C LYS A 132 -13.99 -16.09 -7.89
N ILE A 133 -14.45 -15.79 -6.67
CA ILE A 133 -13.63 -15.79 -5.46
C ILE A 133 -14.32 -16.75 -4.49
N ASP A 134 -13.67 -17.88 -4.16
CA ASP A 134 -14.27 -18.96 -3.38
C ASP A 134 -14.07 -18.69 -1.88
N ILE A 135 -15.01 -18.00 -1.25
CA ILE A 135 -14.91 -17.62 0.16
C ILE A 135 -15.87 -18.49 0.97
N GLU A 136 -15.32 -19.26 1.91
CA GLU A 136 -16.10 -20.09 2.85
C GLU A 136 -16.32 -19.36 4.18
N GLU A 137 -15.39 -18.49 4.59
CA GLU A 137 -15.47 -17.74 5.84
C GLU A 137 -14.93 -16.31 5.68
N VAL A 138 -15.49 -15.37 6.45
CA VAL A 138 -14.99 -14.00 6.57
C VAL A 138 -14.72 -13.68 8.04
N ILE A 139 -13.49 -13.28 8.35
CA ILE A 139 -13.04 -12.91 9.70
C ILE A 139 -12.81 -11.41 9.76
N VAL A 140 -13.37 -10.75 10.78
CA VAL A 140 -13.22 -9.31 11.02
C VAL A 140 -12.61 -9.06 12.40
N GLY A 141 -11.52 -8.30 12.46
CA GLY A 141 -10.91 -7.81 13.71
C GLY A 141 -9.95 -8.77 14.40
N GLU A 142 -8.92 -9.24 13.70
CA GLU A 142 -7.80 -10.02 14.27
C GLU A 142 -6.71 -9.13 14.90
#